data_AF-A0A970IK50-F1
#
_entry.id   AF-A0A970IK50-F1
#
_cell.length_a   1.000
_cell.length_b   1.000
_cell.length_c   1.000
_cell.angle_alpha   90.00
_cell.angle_beta   90.00
_cell.angle_gamma   90.00
#
_symmetry.space_group_name_H-M   'P 1'
#
loop_
_entity.id
_entity.type
_entity.pdbx_description
1 polymer ?
#
loop_
_entity_poly.entity_id
_entity_poly.type
_entity_poly.pdbx_seq_one_letter_code
_entity_poly.pdbx_strand_id
1 'polypeptide(L)' 'MIDRTEKADPSLRPAVDIYTDGACSGNPGPGAWAAILVAGGKEREIT' A
#
# COMPACT_ATOMS: atom_id res chain seq x y z
N MET A 1 6.70 29.66 -21.65
CA MET A 1 7.32 29.52 -20.33
C MET A 1 6.23 28.97 -19.42
N ILE A 2 6.05 27.64 -19.36
CA ILE A 2 5.09 27.03 -18.45
C ILE A 2 5.90 26.73 -17.19
N ASP A 3 5.51 27.38 -16.10
CA ASP A 3 6.11 27.23 -14.79
C ASP A 3 6.02 25.75 -14.36
N ARG A 4 7.16 25.10 -14.10
CA ARG A 4 7.24 23.69 -13.71
C ARG A 4 6.87 23.45 -12.24
N THR A 5 6.24 24.42 -11.57
CA THR A 5 6.11 24.44 -10.11
C THR A 5 4.68 24.33 -9.57
N GLU A 6 3.70 23.91 -10.38
CA GLU A 6 2.41 23.47 -9.84
C GLU A 6 2.57 22.06 -9.22
N LYS A 7 2.55 21.98 -7.89
CA LYS A 7 2.49 20.68 -7.18
C LYS A 7 1.20 19.97 -7.58
N ALA A 8 1.29 18.69 -7.93
CA ALA A 8 0.13 17.86 -8.23
C ALA A 8 -0.89 17.90 -7.08
N ASP A 9 -2.17 18.08 -7.42
CA ASP A 9 -3.27 18.07 -6.47
C ASP A 9 -3.28 16.72 -5.71
N PRO A 10 -3.12 16.72 -4.37
CA PRO A 10 -3.19 15.54 -3.54
C PRO A 10 -4.44 14.69 -3.74
N SER A 11 -5.57 15.32 -4.14
CA SER A 11 -6.84 14.65 -4.36
C SER A 11 -6.89 13.81 -5.64
N LEU A 12 -5.94 14.01 -6.57
CA LEU A 12 -5.79 13.21 -7.79
C LEU A 12 -5.01 11.91 -7.59
N ARG A 13 -4.55 11.61 -6.37
CA ARG A 13 -3.90 10.33 -6.10
C ARG A 13 -4.90 9.20 -6.30
N PRO A 14 -4.50 8.09 -6.96
CA PRO A 14 -5.38 6.94 -7.07
C PRO A 14 -5.74 6.44 -5.67
N ALA A 15 -7.02 6.06 -5.49
CA ALA A 15 -7.43 5.31 -4.32
C ALA A 15 -6.61 4.02 -4.22
N VAL A 16 -6.26 3.64 -2.99
CA VAL A 16 -5.48 2.44 -2.70
C VAL A 16 -6.30 1.56 -1.79
N ASP A 17 -6.63 0.36 -2.25
CA ASP A 17 -7.19 -0.69 -1.39
C ASP A 17 -6.03 -1.41 -0.72
N ILE A 18 -6.13 -1.61 0.60
CA ILE A 18 -5.09 -2.26 1.40
C ILE A 18 -5.70 -3.49 2.07
N TYR A 19 -5.13 -4.65 1.79
CA TYR A 19 -5.44 -5.91 2.44
C TYR A 19 -4.29 -6.26 3.37
N THR A 20 -4.57 -6.65 4.61
CA THR A 20 -3.55 -6.99 5.61
C THR A 20 -3.88 -8.32 6.25
N ASP A 21 -2.87 -9.15 6.48
CA ASP A 21 -3.03 -10.38 7.25
C ASP A 21 -1.82 -10.61 8.16
N GLY A 22 -2.03 -11.37 9.23
CA GLY A 22 -1.03 -11.72 10.21
C GLY A 22 -1.12 -13.18 10.62
N ALA A 23 0.03 -13.84 10.72
CA ALA A 23 0.13 -15.23 11.11
C ALA A 23 1.21 -15.44 12.18
N CYS A 24 1.13 -16.55 12.90
CA CYS A 24 2.06 -16.92 13.95
C CYS A 24 2.45 -18.40 13.85
N SER A 25 3.73 -18.71 14.05
CA SER A 25 4.25 -20.08 14.08
C SER A 25 4.07 -20.70 15.47
N GLY A 26 2.88 -21.23 15.74
CA GLY A 26 2.45 -21.74 17.05
C GLY A 26 1.57 -20.75 17.83
N ASN A 27 0.99 -21.18 18.96
CA ASN A 27 0.19 -20.30 19.83
C ASN A 27 0.52 -20.53 21.32
N PRO A 28 1.52 -19.81 21.89
CA PRO A 28 2.26 -18.68 21.31
C PRO A 28 3.44 -19.10 20.41
N GLY A 29 3.92 -18.18 19.56
CA GLY A 29 5.09 -18.38 18.71
C GLY A 29 5.56 -17.09 18.00
N PRO A 30 6.60 -17.17 17.14
CA PRO A 30 7.02 -16.04 16.31
C PRO A 30 5.94 -15.65 15.30
N GLY A 31 5.62 -14.35 15.22
CA GLY A 31 4.62 -13.79 14.31
C GLY A 31 5.22 -13.14 13.06
N ALA A 32 4.41 -12.99 12.02
CA ALA A 32 4.67 -12.22 10.81
C ALA A 32 3.38 -11.54 10.32
N TRP A 33 3.53 -10.59 9.41
CA TRP A 33 2.41 -9.91 8.76
C TRP A 33 2.76 -9.65 7.30
N ALA A 34 1.73 -9.44 6.49
CA ALA A 34 1.88 -9.00 5.11
C ALA A 34 0.76 -8.04 4.73
N ALA A 35 1.00 -7.27 3.67
CA ALA A 35 -0.04 -6.44 3.06
C ALA A 35 0.02 -6.48 1.53
N ILE A 36 -1.15 -6.34 0.90
CA ILE A 36 -1.32 -6.16 -0.53
C ILE A 36 -1.95 -4.79 -0.76
N LEU A 37 -1.28 -3.97 -1.58
CA LEU A 37 -1.75 -2.65 -2.00
C LEU A 37 -2.23 -2.75 -3.44
N VAL A 38 -3.48 -2.38 -3.69
CA VAL A 38 -4.07 -2.35 -5.03
C VAL A 38 -4.42 -0.91 -5.40
N ALA A 39 -3.82 -0.41 -6.48
CA ALA A 39 -4.06 0.94 -6.96
C ALA A 39 -3.96 1.02 -8.49
N GLY A 40 -4.97 1.58 -9.15
CA GLY A 40 -4.96 1.77 -10.60
C GLY A 40 -4.74 0.48 -11.40
N GLY A 41 -5.27 -0.66 -10.93
CA GLY A 41 -5.11 -1.97 -11.56
C GLY A 41 -3.73 -2.62 -11.36
N LYS A 42 -2.87 -2.06 -10.51
CA LYS A 42 -1.59 -2.64 -10.12
C LYS A 42 -1.64 -3.15 -8.69
N GLU A 43 -0.90 -4.21 -8.44
CA GLU A 43 -0.76 -4.83 -7.13
C GLU A 43 0.69 -4.72 -6.64
N ARG A 44 0.87 -4.50 -5.33
CA ARG A 44 2.17 -4.54 -4.66
C ARG A 44 2.07 -5.24 -3.31
N GLU A 45 2.97 -6.19 -3.09
CA GLU A 45 3.13 -6.92 -1.82
C GLU A 45 4.13 -6.21 -0.87
N ILE A 46 3.86 -6.31 0.44
CA ILE A 46 4.71 -5.87 1.56
C ILE A 46 4.79 -7.02 2.58
N THR A 47 6.00 -7.40 2.99
CA THR A 47 6.32 -8.47 3.95
C THR A 47 7.40 -8.05 4.93
#